data_AF-A0A4S1M3R8-F1
#
_entry.id   AF-A0A4S1M3R8-F1
#
_cell.length_a   1.000
_cell.length_b   1.000
_cell.length_c   1.000
_cell.angle_alpha   90.00
_cell.angle_beta   90.00
_cell.angle_gamma   90.00
#
_symmetry.space_group_name_H-M   'P 1'
#
loop_
_entity.id
_entity.type
_entity.pdbx_description
1 polymer ?
#
loop_
_entity_poly.entity_id
_entity_poly.type
_entity_poly.pdbx_seq_one_letter_code
_entity_poly.pdbx_strand_id
1 'polypeptide(L)' 'MSIRVLGVLYTPLNQVVQNVPIKVVTASGFGNVLTTSEAIYFTDNQGNYDFNLAFGTHELYVMFTDTFEHIGTT' A
#
# COMPACT_ATOMS: atom_id res chain seq x y z
N MET A 1 -17.95 -5.20 10.14
CA MET A 1 -16.88 -4.49 10.85
C MET A 1 -15.72 -4.34 9.88
N SER A 2 -15.22 -3.14 9.61
CA SER A 2 -14.14 -2.88 8.65
C SER A 2 -12.90 -2.38 9.40
N ILE A 3 -11.77 -3.06 9.25
CA ILE A 3 -10.49 -2.61 9.78
C ILE A 3 -9.82 -1.77 8.68
N ARG A 4 -9.21 -0.63 9.04
CA ARG A 4 -8.49 0.24 8.12
C ARG A 4 -7.01 0.26 8.51
N VAL A 5 -6.14 0.22 7.53
CA VAL A 5 -4.71 0.50 7.69
C VAL A 5 -4.50 1.96 7.33
N LEU A 6 -3.80 2.69 8.19
CA LEU A 6 -3.44 4.09 7.96
C LEU A 6 -1.92 4.22 8.07
N GLY A 7 -1.34 5.04 7.20
CA GLY A 7 0.07 5.39 7.28
C GLY A 7 0.33 6.76 6.67
N VAL A 8 1.54 7.25 6.89
CA VAL A 8 2.03 8.52 6.32
C VAL A 8 3.32 8.24 5.58
N LEU A 9 3.41 8.73 4.35
CA LEU A 9 4.60 8.57 3.53
C LEU A 9 5.49 9.82 3.62
N TYR A 10 6.76 9.58 3.95
CA TYR A 10 7.79 10.61 4.04
C TYR A 10 8.93 10.35 3.06
N THR A 11 9.55 11.42 2.59
CA THR A 11 10.85 11.36 1.91
C THR A 11 11.97 11.09 2.92
N PRO A 12 13.18 10.70 2.46
CA PRO A 12 14.36 10.58 3.34
C PRO A 12 14.74 11.88 4.06
N LEU A 13 14.25 13.04 3.57
CA LEU A 13 14.45 14.35 4.20
C LEU A 13 13.30 14.73 5.17
N ASN A 14 12.46 13.75 5.54
CA ASN A 14 11.34 13.92 6.46
C ASN A 14 10.25 14.89 5.97
N GLN A 15 10.06 14.99 4.65
CA GLN A 15 8.99 15.77 4.03
C GLN A 15 7.84 14.85 3.63
N VAL A 16 6.60 15.30 3.76
CA VAL A 16 5.43 14.50 3.35
C VAL A 16 5.37 14.37 1.83
N VAL A 17 4.99 13.19 1.37
CA VAL A 17 4.87 12.89 -0.07
C VAL A 17 3.39 12.95 -0.46
N GLN A 18 3.02 13.87 -1.35
CA GLN A 18 1.64 14.12 -1.74
C GLN A 18 1.35 13.59 -3.15
N ASN A 19 0.13 13.10 -3.38
CA ASN A 19 -0.36 12.62 -4.68
C ASN A 19 0.53 11.52 -5.31
N VAL A 20 1.08 10.64 -4.48
CA VAL A 20 1.88 9.50 -4.95
C VAL A 20 1.07 8.21 -4.86
N PRO A 21 1.08 7.37 -5.92
CA PRO A 21 0.37 6.11 -5.91
C PRO A 21 1.03 5.09 -4.97
N ILE A 22 0.18 4.46 -4.16
CA ILE A 22 0.47 3.34 -3.28
C ILE A 22 -0.30 2.13 -3.80
N LYS A 23 0.42 1.14 -4.32
CA LYS A 23 -0.15 -0.12 -4.77
C LYS A 23 -0.20 -1.10 -3.60
N VAL A 24 -1.38 -1.62 -3.30
CA VAL A 24 -1.60 -2.67 -2.31
C VAL A 24 -1.93 -3.95 -3.06
N VAL A 25 -1.10 -4.97 -2.90
CA VAL A 25 -1.31 -6.31 -3.45
C VAL A 25 -1.75 -7.22 -2.31
N THR A 26 -3.00 -7.65 -2.35
CA THR A 26 -3.54 -8.61 -1.38
C THR A 26 -3.48 -10.00 -1.97
N ALA A 27 -2.79 -10.90 -1.29
CA ALA A 27 -2.77 -12.33 -1.59
C ALA A 27 -3.57 -13.08 -0.52
N SER A 28 -4.65 -13.76 -0.93
CA SER A 28 -5.44 -14.61 -0.05
C SER A 28 -5.58 -16.00 -0.66
N GLY A 29 -5.38 -17.04 0.15
CA GLY A 29 -5.48 -18.41 -0.30
C GLY A 29 -6.14 -19.29 0.74
N PHE A 30 -7.16 -20.04 0.31
CA PHE A 30 -7.64 -21.23 1.00
C PHE A 30 -7.67 -22.36 -0.04
N GLY A 31 -6.78 -23.34 0.08
CA GLY A 31 -6.57 -24.41 -0.93
C GLY A 31 -5.39 -24.14 -1.89
N ASN A 32 -5.45 -24.70 -3.11
CA ASN A 32 -4.33 -24.71 -4.08
C ASN A 32 -4.24 -23.47 -4.99
N VAL A 33 -5.13 -22.47 -4.83
CA VAL A 33 -5.16 -21.29 -5.71
C VAL A 33 -4.97 -20.04 -4.87
N LEU A 34 -3.89 -19.31 -5.16
CA LEU A 34 -3.66 -17.98 -4.60
C LEU A 34 -4.53 -16.98 -5.37
N THR A 35 -5.46 -16.31 -4.68
CA THR A 35 -6.20 -15.20 -5.26
C THR A 35 -5.46 -13.91 -4.94
N THR A 36 -5.02 -13.21 -5.98
CA THR A 36 -4.38 -11.90 -5.85
C THR A 36 -5.35 -10.79 -6.26
N SER A 37 -5.38 -9.71 -5.50
CA SER A 37 -6.13 -8.49 -5.80
C SER A 37 -5.20 -7.30 -5.68
N GLU A 38 -5.28 -6.39 -6.64
CA GLU A 38 -4.48 -5.16 -6.64
C GLU A 38 -5.40 -3.95 -6.51
N ALA A 39 -5.01 -3.00 -5.67
CA ALA A 39 -5.68 -1.71 -5.53
C ALA A 39 -4.62 -0.59 -5.46
N ILE A 40 -4.92 0.55 -6.08
CA ILE A 40 -4.05 1.73 -6.07
C ILE A 40 -4.75 2.82 -5.27
N TYR A 41 -4.05 3.33 -4.27
CA TYR A 41 -4.44 4.47 -3.44
C TYR A 41 -3.48 5.62 -3.69
N PHE A 42 -3.85 6.84 -3.29
CA PHE A 42 -3.00 8.02 -3.43
C PHE A 42 -2.82 8.69 -2.09
N THR A 43 -1.62 9.21 -1.85
CA THR A 43 -1.37 10.01 -0.65
C THR A 43 -2.05 11.38 -0.75
N ASP A 44 -2.61 11.85 0.36
CA ASP A 44 -3.24 13.17 0.45
C ASP A 44 -2.22 14.32 0.61
N ASN A 45 -2.70 15.54 0.86
CA ASN A 45 -1.85 16.71 1.05
C ASN A 45 -1.05 16.71 2.37
N GLN A 46 -1.29 15.77 3.28
CA GLN A 46 -0.46 15.52 4.45
C GLN A 46 0.37 14.24 4.31
N GLY A 47 0.36 13.60 3.13
CA GLY A 47 1.05 12.36 2.87
C GLY A 47 0.37 11.12 3.45
N ASN A 48 -0.86 11.25 3.95
CA ASN A 48 -1.59 10.12 4.51
C ASN A 48 -2.08 9.20 3.38
N TYR A 49 -2.06 7.90 3.63
CA TYR A 49 -2.77 6.90 2.84
C TYR A 49 -3.60 6.02 3.77
N ASP A 50 -4.75 5.56 3.28
CA ASP A 50 -5.59 4.62 3.99
C ASP A 50 -6.25 3.60 3.06
N PHE A 51 -6.41 2.37 3.54
CA PHE A 51 -7.11 1.32 2.81
C PHE A 51 -7.82 0.35 3.75
N ASN A 52 -8.82 -0.35 3.21
CA ASN A 52 -9.55 -1.37 3.96
C ASN A 52 -8.71 -2.64 4.05
N LEU A 53 -8.49 -3.14 5.26
CA LEU A 53 -7.83 -4.41 5.50
C LEU A 53 -8.76 -5.55 5.11
N ALA A 54 -8.40 -6.28 4.05
CA ALA A 54 -9.04 -7.53 3.67
C ALA A 54 -8.34 -8.74 4.29
N PHE A 55 -8.98 -9.90 4.28
CA PHE A 55 -8.34 -11.15 4.70
C PHE A 55 -7.25 -11.56 3.71
N GLY A 56 -6.04 -11.82 4.19
CA GLY A 56 -4.89 -12.21 3.37
C GLY A 56 -3.59 -11.53 3.81
N THR A 57 -2.52 -11.81 3.07
CA THR A 57 -1.24 -11.11 3.16
C THR A 57 -1.30 -9.88 2.27
N HIS A 58 -0.77 -8.76 2.73
CA HIS A 58 -0.75 -7.50 1.99
C HIS A 58 0.68 -7.04 1.79
N GLU A 59 1.07 -6.83 0.54
CA GLU A 59 2.33 -6.21 0.16
C GLU A 59 2.03 -4.81 -0.36
N LEU A 60 2.77 -3.83 0.16
CA LEU A 60 2.59 -2.42 -0.20
C LEU A 60 3.76 -2.00 -1.09
N TYR A 61 3.46 -1.22 -2.11
CA TYR A 61 4.46 -0.65 -3.01
C TYR A 61 4.20 0.83 -3.23
N VAL A 62 5.26 1.61 -3.33
CA VAL A 62 5.21 3.03 -3.69
C VAL A 62 5.73 3.22 -5.11
N MET A 63 5.09 4.08 -5.88
CA MET A 63 5.64 4.47 -7.18
C MET A 63 6.86 5.37 -6.97
N PHE A 64 8.01 4.94 -7.46
CA PHE A 64 9.23 5.72 -7.54
C PHE A 64 9.66 5.75 -9.00
N THR A 65 9.74 6.95 -9.56
CA THR A 65 9.95 7.15 -11.01
C THR A 65 8.94 6.35 -11.85
N ASP A 66 9.40 5.29 -12.52
CA ASP A 66 8.62 4.44 -13.41
C ASP A 66 8.39 3.03 -12.85
N THR A 67 8.80 2.77 -11.59
CA THR A 67 8.68 1.46 -10.94
C THR A 67 7.89 1.51 -9.64
N PHE A 68 7.35 0.35 -9.24
CA PHE A 68 6.73 0.15 -7.94
C PHE A 68 7.73 -0.53 -7.00
N GLU A 69 8.17 0.20 -5.99
CA GLU A 69 9.15 -0.24 -5.00
C GLU A 69 8.44 -0.73 -3.74
N HIS A 70 8.85 -1.87 -3.20
CA HIS A 70 8.24 -2.46 -2.01
C HIS A 70 8.45 -1.58 -0.77
N ILE A 71 7.39 -1.39 0.02
CA ILE A 71 7.42 -0.63 1.28
C ILE A 71 7.56 -1.61 2.45
N GLY A 72 8.60 -1.40 3.25
CA GLY A 72 8.90 -2.21 4.43
C GLY A 72 10.05 -3.19 4.18
N THR A 73 10.65 -3.65 5.27
CA THR A 73 11.68 -4.69 5.26
C THR A 73 11.03 -6.01 5.65
N THR A 74 11.36 -7.10 4.96
CA THR A 74 11.13 -8.47 5.44
C THR A 74 11.72 -8.68 6.83
#